data_AF-A0A1J3H1P3-F1
#
_entry.id   AF-A0A1J3H1P3-F1
#
_cell.length_a   1.000
_cell.length_b   1.000
_cell.length_c   1.000
_cell.angle_alpha   90.00
_cell.angle_beta   90.00
_cell.angle_gamma   90.00
#
_symmetry.space_group_name_H-M   'P 1'
#
loop_
_entity.id
_entity.type
_entity.pdbx_description
1 polymer ?
#
loop_
_entity_poly.entity_id
_entity_poly.type
_entity_poly.pdbx_seq_one_letter_code
_entity_poly.pdbx_strand_id
1 'polypeptide(L)'
;MAVFKTLAFLFVLSLVIYETMAVQDGISSFSYNGFVKFPGFDKNVALFGDSKLVNGGPSIQLTAPVSRSEGRVVYKKPIKLFQGKERSLSGSFSTHFSFSMSSKEIGSVLAFVMVPSGLDLRLFGRKDNTTSGLRFLLQNEIVAVEFGISMRGNRVGILVGRPESARIRNLSSFGGHFNGEKRMNCWIDYEASSKRVEVRLSLSTAVKPVDPFVSYLVDLAKLWKDGKFMVGLISTNGNSSKPHYLHSWSFRLRHPSMRIHSQPLDPNAVSKTVKEEEKKTVEEVKGKGKCVWRMLGALVMGAVCGTLGAMLALYLWTVCGNRRSMAVVPEECANEKSDVVVRKEDVVHEQGNK
;
A
#
# COMPACT_ATOMS: atom_id res chain seq x y z
N MET A 1 17.25 25.57 -30.58
CA MET A 1 16.85 25.59 -29.14
C MET A 1 15.36 25.39 -28.90
N ALA A 2 14.45 26.03 -29.66
CA ALA A 2 13.00 25.90 -29.44
C ALA A 2 12.45 24.47 -29.62
N VAL A 3 12.92 23.74 -30.64
CA VAL A 3 12.50 22.35 -30.93
C VAL A 3 12.88 21.38 -29.81
N PHE A 4 14.02 21.61 -29.15
CA PHE A 4 14.47 20.76 -28.04
C PHE A 4 13.60 20.98 -26.78
N LYS A 5 13.16 22.22 -26.55
CA LYS A 5 12.25 22.56 -25.44
C LYS A 5 10.85 21.97 -25.64
N THR A 6 10.33 21.95 -26.88
CA THR A 6 9.02 21.35 -27.18
C THR A 6 9.05 19.83 -27.10
N LEU A 7 10.11 19.15 -27.56
CA LEU A 7 10.24 17.70 -27.38
C LEU A 7 10.37 17.32 -25.90
N ALA A 8 11.16 18.06 -25.11
CA ALA A 8 11.27 17.82 -23.68
C ALA A 8 9.92 17.99 -22.96
N PHE A 9 9.14 19.02 -23.32
CA PHE A 9 7.81 19.23 -22.76
C PHE A 9 6.83 18.10 -23.09
N LEU A 10 6.81 17.61 -24.34
CA LEU A 10 5.98 16.48 -24.75
C LEU A 10 6.37 15.17 -24.05
N PHE A 11 7.67 14.96 -23.81
CA PHE A 11 8.17 13.82 -23.06
C PHE A 11 7.69 13.85 -21.60
N VAL A 12 7.80 15.00 -20.92
CA VAL A 12 7.27 15.19 -19.56
C VAL A 12 5.75 14.99 -19.52
N LEU A 13 5.01 15.55 -20.49
CA LEU A 13 3.56 15.38 -20.57
C LEU A 13 3.18 13.90 -20.76
N SER A 14 3.94 13.15 -21.58
CA SER A 14 3.73 11.73 -21.80
C SER A 14 4.00 10.88 -20.54
N LEU A 15 5.00 11.25 -19.74
CA LEU A 15 5.28 10.60 -18.44
C LEU A 15 4.17 10.86 -17.43
N VAL A 16 3.63 12.09 -17.38
CA VAL A 16 2.48 12.44 -16.52
C VAL A 16 1.21 11.69 -16.94
N ILE A 17 0.98 11.52 -18.26
CA ILE A 17 -0.13 10.72 -18.77
C ILE A 17 0.08 9.23 -18.49
N TYR A 18 1.33 8.72 -18.54
CA TYR A 18 1.63 7.34 -18.19
C TYR A 18 1.41 7.06 -16.70
N GLU A 19 1.85 7.94 -15.79
CA GLU A 19 1.59 7.83 -14.35
C GLU A 19 0.10 7.83 -14.03
N THR A 20 -0.71 8.65 -14.71
CA THR A 20 -2.17 8.68 -14.51
C THR A 20 -2.89 7.45 -15.08
N MET A 21 -2.35 6.84 -16.13
CA MET A 21 -2.86 5.57 -16.71
C MET A 21 -2.33 4.32 -15.99
N ALA A 22 -1.25 4.45 -15.22
CA ALA A 22 -0.69 3.41 -14.36
C ALA A 22 -1.35 3.33 -12.98
N VAL A 23 -2.51 3.97 -12.78
CA VAL A 23 -3.42 3.61 -11.68
C VAL A 23 -4.01 2.24 -11.98
N GLN A 24 -3.22 1.22 -11.70
CA GLN A 24 -3.65 -0.16 -11.64
C GLN A 24 -4.85 -0.21 -10.69
N ASP A 25 -5.93 -0.86 -11.12
CA ASP A 25 -7.07 -1.23 -10.27
C ASP A 25 -6.55 -2.32 -9.30
N GLY A 26 -5.72 -1.88 -8.37
CA GLY A 26 -4.83 -2.70 -7.59
C GLY A 26 -5.64 -3.41 -6.53
N ILE A 27 -5.58 -4.73 -6.57
CA ILE A 27 -5.92 -5.59 -5.45
C ILE A 27 -5.35 -4.95 -4.17
N SER A 28 -6.23 -4.49 -3.28
CA SER A 28 -5.80 -3.88 -2.03
C SER A 28 -5.26 -4.99 -1.12
N SER A 29 -3.93 -5.12 -1.10
CA SER A 29 -3.23 -6.08 -0.26
C SER A 29 -2.00 -5.45 0.38
N PHE A 30 -1.75 -5.79 1.63
CA PHE A 30 -0.51 -5.48 2.34
C PHE A 30 -0.13 -6.63 3.26
N SER A 31 1.14 -6.74 3.62
CA SER A 31 1.62 -7.74 4.58
C SER A 31 2.84 -7.22 5.33
N TYR A 32 2.76 -7.28 6.66
CA TYR A 32 3.83 -6.92 7.59
C TYR A 32 4.15 -8.14 8.45
N ASN A 33 5.22 -8.85 8.11
CA ASN A 33 5.79 -9.93 8.91
C ASN A 33 6.82 -9.35 9.89
N GLY A 34 6.32 -8.60 10.85
CA GLY A 34 7.11 -7.73 11.71
C GLY A 34 7.16 -6.29 11.21
N PHE A 35 7.41 -5.35 12.13
CA PHE A 35 7.35 -3.91 11.90
C PHE A 35 8.72 -3.24 12.07
N VAL A 36 9.76 -3.75 11.41
CA VAL A 36 11.12 -3.24 11.63
C VAL A 36 11.29 -1.83 11.07
N LYS A 37 12.06 -0.98 11.76
CA LYS A 37 12.44 0.36 11.29
C LYS A 37 13.61 0.24 10.29
N PHE A 38 13.33 0.04 9.01
CA PHE A 38 14.32 0.08 7.92
C PHE A 38 13.92 1.12 6.88
N PRO A 39 14.90 1.91 6.39
CA PRO A 39 14.83 3.37 6.50
C PRO A 39 13.45 3.91 6.09
N GLY A 40 12.62 4.19 7.11
CA GLY A 40 11.22 4.60 6.96
C GLY A 40 10.23 3.49 7.29
N PHE A 41 9.64 3.56 8.49
CA PHE A 41 8.41 2.84 8.82
C PHE A 41 7.37 3.06 7.71
N ASP A 42 6.63 2.02 7.30
CA ASP A 42 5.74 2.10 6.13
C ASP A 42 4.83 3.32 6.21
N LYS A 43 4.96 4.21 5.21
CA LYS A 43 4.20 5.45 5.11
C LYS A 43 2.69 5.25 5.00
N ASN A 44 2.21 4.02 4.87
CA ASN A 44 0.79 3.66 4.85
C ASN A 44 0.29 3.18 6.20
N VAL A 45 1.15 2.95 7.19
CA VAL A 45 0.77 2.64 8.57
C VAL A 45 0.89 3.89 9.43
N ALA A 46 -0.10 4.15 10.27
CA ALA A 46 -0.09 5.23 11.24
C ALA A 46 -0.36 4.71 12.64
N LEU A 47 0.39 5.22 13.61
CA LEU A 47 0.25 4.90 15.02
C LEU A 47 -0.37 6.12 15.74
N PHE A 48 -1.32 5.87 16.63
CA PHE A 48 -2.01 6.90 17.41
C PHE A 48 -2.12 6.50 18.88
N GLY A 49 -2.36 7.48 19.75
CA GLY A 49 -2.37 7.29 21.19
C GLY A 49 -0.99 6.84 21.68
N ASP A 50 -0.98 5.87 22.58
CA ASP A 50 0.23 5.31 23.17
C ASP A 50 0.94 4.27 22.28
N SER A 51 0.40 4.03 21.07
CA SER A 51 0.99 3.05 20.16
C SER A 51 2.34 3.52 19.64
N LYS A 52 3.36 2.66 19.76
CA LYS A 52 4.72 2.95 19.31
C LYS A 52 5.41 1.69 18.81
N LEU A 53 6.44 1.90 18.00
CA LEU A 53 7.35 0.82 17.63
C LEU A 53 8.36 0.58 18.76
N VAL A 54 8.48 -0.67 19.22
CA VAL A 54 9.36 -1.01 20.34
C VAL A 54 10.81 -1.03 19.87
N ASN A 55 11.63 -0.04 20.22
CA ASN A 55 13.08 0.00 19.95
C ASN A 55 13.49 -0.35 18.50
N GLY A 56 12.63 -0.05 17.51
CA GLY A 56 12.85 -0.45 16.11
C GLY A 56 12.64 -1.95 15.80
N GLY A 57 12.23 -2.73 16.79
CA GLY A 57 12.02 -4.17 16.73
C GLY A 57 10.78 -4.61 15.94
N PRO A 58 10.48 -5.92 15.92
CA PRO A 58 9.51 -6.50 14.99
C PRO A 58 8.05 -6.27 15.40
N SER A 59 7.75 -5.63 16.53
CA SER A 59 6.38 -5.48 17.02
C SER A 59 6.01 -4.03 17.30
N ILE A 60 4.73 -3.73 17.07
CA ILE A 60 4.10 -2.50 17.52
C ILE A 60 3.55 -2.75 18.93
N GLN A 61 4.00 -1.96 19.89
CA GLN A 61 3.36 -1.88 21.19
C GLN A 61 2.09 -1.03 21.02
N LEU A 62 0.93 -1.64 21.24
CA LEU A 62 -0.37 -0.99 21.07
C LEU A 62 -0.72 -0.12 22.28
N THR A 63 -0.36 -0.55 23.49
CA THR A 63 -0.61 0.17 24.75
C THR A 63 0.67 0.33 25.57
N ALA A 64 0.79 1.43 26.32
CA ALA A 64 1.87 1.70 27.26
C ALA A 64 1.82 0.79 28.50
N PRO A 65 2.96 0.56 29.19
CA PRO A 65 3.02 -0.21 30.43
C PRO A 65 2.50 0.59 31.64
N VAL A 66 1.37 1.27 31.48
CA VAL A 66 0.66 2.08 32.48
C VAL A 66 -0.82 1.74 32.41
N SER A 67 -1.56 1.93 33.49
CA SER A 67 -3.00 1.70 33.49
C SER A 67 -3.72 2.69 32.58
N ARG A 68 -4.86 2.26 32.03
CA ARG A 68 -5.76 3.06 31.18
C ARG A 68 -5.10 3.60 29.92
N SER A 69 -4.09 2.90 29.43
CA SER A 69 -3.46 3.21 28.16
C SER A 69 -4.38 2.85 26.99
N GLU A 70 -4.31 3.65 25.94
CA GLU A 70 -5.03 3.42 24.69
C GLU A 70 -4.11 3.71 23.51
N GLY A 71 -4.14 2.84 22.51
CA GLY A 71 -3.47 3.12 21.26
C GLY A 71 -4.10 2.42 20.07
N ARG A 72 -3.74 2.90 18.89
CA ARG A 72 -4.33 2.49 17.62
C ARG A 72 -3.26 2.40 16.55
N VAL A 73 -3.42 1.43 15.66
CA VAL A 73 -2.67 1.30 14.41
C VAL A 73 -3.65 1.27 13.25
N VAL A 74 -3.41 2.12 12.24
CA VAL A 74 -4.33 2.32 11.11
C VAL A 74 -3.58 2.15 9.80
N TYR A 75 -4.20 1.46 8.84
CA TYR A 75 -3.75 1.47 7.46
C TYR A 75 -4.41 2.66 6.74
N LYS A 76 -3.60 3.65 6.36
CA LYS A 76 -4.03 4.97 5.88
C LYS A 76 -4.66 4.97 4.49
N LYS A 77 -4.42 3.94 3.67
CA LYS A 77 -4.98 3.88 2.32
C LYS A 77 -6.38 3.27 2.36
N PRO A 78 -7.41 3.98 1.88
CA PRO A 78 -8.75 3.41 1.74
C PRO A 78 -8.74 2.15 0.87
N ILE A 79 -9.43 1.13 1.33
CA ILE A 79 -9.68 -0.12 0.62
C ILE A 79 -11.02 0.00 -0.09
N LYS A 80 -11.02 -0.30 -1.40
CA LYS A 80 -12.24 -0.29 -2.22
C LYS A 80 -12.89 -1.67 -2.19
N LEU A 81 -14.06 -1.80 -1.59
CA LEU A 81 -14.87 -3.03 -1.55
C LEU A 81 -15.43 -3.43 -2.92
N PHE A 82 -15.77 -2.45 -3.76
CA PHE A 82 -16.39 -2.71 -5.07
C PHE A 82 -15.36 -2.61 -6.19
N GLN A 83 -15.49 -3.48 -7.19
CA GLN A 83 -14.79 -3.36 -8.45
C GLN A 83 -15.60 -2.49 -9.42
N GLY A 84 -15.03 -1.36 -9.85
CA GLY A 84 -15.71 -0.43 -10.75
C GLY A 84 -16.89 0.30 -10.10
N LYS A 85 -17.92 0.64 -10.90
CA LYS A 85 -19.11 1.37 -10.44
C LYS A 85 -20.25 0.45 -9.96
N GLU A 86 -20.15 -0.85 -10.20
CA GLU A 86 -21.22 -1.79 -9.91
C GLU A 86 -21.07 -2.43 -8.52
N ARG A 87 -22.17 -2.41 -7.76
CA ARG A 87 -22.25 -3.01 -6.41
C ARG A 87 -22.26 -4.54 -6.43
N SER A 88 -22.67 -5.14 -7.55
CA SER A 88 -22.70 -6.59 -7.81
C SER A 88 -21.30 -7.22 -7.74
N LEU A 89 -20.24 -6.44 -7.99
CA LEU A 89 -18.85 -6.87 -7.96
C LEU A 89 -18.18 -6.56 -6.60
N SER A 90 -18.87 -6.89 -5.51
CA SER A 90 -18.33 -6.76 -4.16
C SER A 90 -17.22 -7.79 -3.90
N GLY A 91 -16.09 -7.33 -3.36
CA GLY A 91 -14.93 -8.15 -3.06
C GLY A 91 -15.03 -8.88 -1.72
N SER A 92 -14.47 -10.08 -1.71
CA SER A 92 -14.20 -10.87 -0.50
C SER A 92 -12.80 -10.52 0.03
N PHE A 93 -12.59 -10.48 1.34
CA PHE A 93 -11.27 -10.20 1.89
C PHE A 93 -10.88 -11.18 2.97
N SER A 94 -9.57 -11.25 3.22
CA SER A 94 -8.99 -11.94 4.35
C SER A 94 -7.97 -11.03 5.01
N THR A 95 -8.03 -10.91 6.33
CA THR A 95 -7.00 -10.25 7.14
C THR A 95 -6.48 -11.23 8.17
N HIS A 96 -5.18 -11.17 8.41
CA HIS A 96 -4.50 -12.00 9.40
C HIS A 96 -3.57 -11.14 10.23
N PHE A 97 -3.65 -11.29 11.55
CA PHE A 97 -2.73 -10.62 12.47
C PHE A 97 -2.38 -11.52 13.65
N SER A 98 -1.17 -11.32 14.15
CA SER A 98 -0.66 -11.99 15.35
C SER A 98 -0.46 -10.97 16.46
N PHE A 99 -1.02 -11.21 17.63
CA PHE A 99 -0.96 -10.29 18.77
C PHE A 99 -0.70 -11.02 20.08
N SER A 100 -0.27 -10.27 21.09
CA SER A 100 -0.20 -10.75 22.47
C SER A 100 -0.85 -9.74 23.39
N MET A 101 -1.76 -10.23 24.22
CA MET A 101 -2.43 -9.51 25.28
C MET A 101 -2.20 -10.29 26.57
N SER A 102 -1.78 -9.61 27.64
CA SER A 102 -1.44 -10.22 28.93
C SER A 102 -2.22 -9.53 30.03
N SER A 103 -3.51 -9.81 30.17
CA SER A 103 -4.32 -9.13 31.18
C SER A 103 -5.32 -10.09 31.79
N LYS A 104 -5.66 -9.82 33.04
CA LYS A 104 -6.82 -10.38 33.74
C LYS A 104 -7.84 -9.29 34.08
N GLU A 105 -7.54 -8.05 33.70
CA GLU A 105 -8.34 -6.88 34.06
C GLU A 105 -9.53 -6.73 33.13
N ILE A 106 -10.71 -6.58 33.72
CA ILE A 106 -11.94 -6.28 33.00
C ILE A 106 -11.75 -4.95 32.25
N GLY A 107 -12.22 -4.92 31.00
CA GLY A 107 -12.07 -3.74 30.14
C GLY A 107 -10.75 -3.69 29.37
N SER A 108 -9.87 -4.68 29.55
CA SER A 108 -8.78 -4.94 28.60
C SER A 108 -9.36 -5.44 27.28
N VAL A 109 -9.13 -4.67 26.20
CA VAL A 109 -9.71 -4.90 24.89
C VAL A 109 -8.67 -4.69 23.78
N LEU A 110 -8.72 -5.56 22.78
CA LEU A 110 -8.13 -5.34 21.46
C LEU A 110 -9.23 -5.57 20.42
N ALA A 111 -9.34 -4.70 19.43
CA ALA A 111 -10.31 -4.87 18.37
C ALA A 111 -9.73 -4.54 17.01
N PHE A 112 -9.94 -5.42 16.04
CA PHE A 112 -9.78 -5.07 14.62
C PHE A 112 -11.04 -4.32 14.19
N VAL A 113 -10.89 -3.15 13.60
CA VAL A 113 -12.00 -2.29 13.19
C VAL A 113 -11.94 -2.02 11.69
N MET A 114 -13.12 -2.03 11.08
CA MET A 114 -13.35 -1.60 9.71
C MET A 114 -14.36 -0.47 9.74
N VAL A 115 -13.98 0.67 9.17
CA VAL A 115 -14.80 1.88 9.20
C VAL A 115 -14.96 2.47 7.81
N PRO A 116 -16.08 3.12 7.49
CA PRO A 116 -16.23 3.79 6.22
C PRO A 116 -15.18 4.91 6.10
N SER A 117 -14.69 5.20 4.90
CA SER A 117 -13.54 6.11 4.72
C SER A 117 -13.81 7.56 5.14
N GLY A 118 -15.07 7.97 5.26
CA GLY A 118 -15.44 9.27 5.83
C GLY A 118 -15.27 9.36 7.35
N LEU A 119 -15.05 8.23 8.04
CA LEU A 119 -14.88 8.15 9.48
C LEU A 119 -13.39 8.17 9.84
N ASP A 120 -12.91 9.28 10.40
CA ASP A 120 -11.49 9.43 10.74
C ASP A 120 -11.14 8.67 12.02
N LEU A 121 -10.53 7.49 11.90
CA LEU A 121 -10.01 6.67 13.01
C LEU A 121 -9.07 7.42 13.97
N ARG A 122 -8.49 8.55 13.55
CA ARG A 122 -7.69 9.42 14.42
C ARG A 122 -8.50 9.98 15.58
N LEU A 123 -9.76 10.33 15.30
CA LEU A 123 -10.67 11.00 16.23
C LEU A 123 -11.29 10.04 17.26
N PHE A 124 -11.18 8.74 17.04
CA PHE A 124 -11.75 7.72 17.91
C PHE A 124 -10.74 7.31 18.98
N GLY A 125 -10.56 8.18 19.96
CA GLY A 125 -9.97 7.85 21.25
C GLY A 125 -10.99 7.99 22.37
N ARG A 126 -10.63 7.54 23.58
CA ARG A 126 -11.35 7.89 24.79
C ARG A 126 -11.44 9.42 24.90
N LYS A 127 -12.60 9.97 24.54
CA LYS A 127 -12.90 11.41 24.61
C LYS A 127 -13.02 11.84 26.08
N ASP A 128 -13.57 10.95 26.91
CA ASP A 128 -13.88 11.20 28.32
C ASP A 128 -13.60 9.95 29.16
N ASN A 129 -13.56 10.09 30.49
CA ASN A 129 -13.31 8.96 31.40
C ASN A 129 -14.38 7.86 31.38
N THR A 130 -15.49 8.04 30.67
CA THR A 130 -16.68 7.17 30.75
C THR A 130 -16.88 6.26 29.53
N THR A 131 -16.35 6.60 28.36
CA THR A 131 -16.67 5.89 27.11
C THR A 131 -15.41 5.40 26.41
N SER A 132 -15.29 4.09 26.16
CA SER A 132 -14.18 3.52 25.40
C SER A 132 -14.26 3.89 23.91
N GLY A 133 -13.11 4.02 23.25
CA GLY A 133 -13.06 4.35 21.82
C GLY A 133 -13.86 3.38 20.93
N LEU A 134 -13.88 2.08 21.27
CA LEU A 134 -14.71 1.08 20.57
C LEU A 134 -16.21 1.36 20.72
N ARG A 135 -16.68 1.71 21.93
CA ARG A 135 -18.11 2.00 22.16
C ARG A 135 -18.55 3.24 21.41
N PHE A 136 -17.69 4.24 21.28
CA PHE A 136 -17.97 5.41 20.44
C PHE A 136 -18.01 5.06 18.95
N LEU A 137 -17.11 4.17 18.48
CA LEU A 137 -17.15 3.68 17.10
C LEU A 137 -18.46 2.96 16.77
N LEU A 138 -18.97 2.11 17.67
CA LEU A 138 -20.22 1.35 17.46
C LEU A 138 -21.47 2.22 17.31
N GLN A 139 -21.37 3.50 17.67
CA GLN A 139 -22.36 4.51 17.31
C GLN A 139 -22.28 4.94 15.83
N ASN A 140 -21.51 4.27 14.98
CA ASN A 140 -21.43 4.52 13.54
C ASN A 140 -21.56 3.20 12.79
N GLU A 141 -21.76 3.26 11.47
CA GLU A 141 -21.87 2.08 10.61
C GLU A 141 -20.50 1.41 10.44
N ILE A 142 -20.03 0.68 11.45
CA ILE A 142 -18.71 0.02 11.47
C ILE A 142 -18.85 -1.48 11.67
N VAL A 143 -17.79 -2.23 11.40
CA VAL A 143 -17.68 -3.64 11.79
C VAL A 143 -16.38 -3.83 12.56
N ALA A 144 -16.48 -4.48 13.71
CA ALA A 144 -15.34 -4.76 14.57
C ALA A 144 -15.29 -6.24 14.97
N VAL A 145 -14.07 -6.74 15.16
CA VAL A 145 -13.82 -8.02 15.83
C VAL A 145 -13.09 -7.73 17.13
N GLU A 146 -13.79 -7.90 18.25
CA GLU A 146 -13.33 -7.58 19.60
C GLU A 146 -12.79 -8.82 20.29
N PHE A 147 -11.66 -8.65 20.96
CA PHE A 147 -11.03 -9.54 21.94
C PHE A 147 -11.07 -8.83 23.28
N GLY A 148 -11.88 -9.32 24.21
CA GLY A 148 -12.15 -8.60 25.46
C GLY A 148 -12.13 -9.50 26.68
N ILE A 149 -11.85 -8.89 27.83
CA ILE A 149 -11.98 -9.51 29.15
C ILE A 149 -13.20 -8.92 29.85
N SER A 150 -14.12 -9.80 30.27
CA SER A 150 -15.36 -9.44 30.95
C SER A 150 -15.54 -10.25 32.23
N MET A 151 -16.55 -9.90 33.03
CA MET A 151 -16.92 -10.68 34.22
C MET A 151 -17.27 -12.15 33.90
N ARG A 152 -17.71 -12.44 32.67
CA ARG A 152 -18.04 -13.81 32.21
C ARG A 152 -16.82 -14.54 31.62
N GLY A 153 -15.63 -13.97 31.78
CA GLY A 153 -14.39 -14.45 31.20
C GLY A 153 -14.02 -13.76 29.89
N ASN A 154 -13.01 -14.33 29.24
CA ASN A 154 -12.48 -13.85 27.97
C ASN A 154 -13.47 -14.16 26.85
N ARG A 155 -13.66 -13.20 25.96
CA ARG A 155 -14.61 -13.29 24.86
C ARG A 155 -14.02 -12.80 23.57
N VAL A 156 -14.48 -13.38 22.47
CA VAL A 156 -14.26 -12.87 21.12
C VAL A 156 -15.62 -12.66 20.47
N GLY A 157 -15.80 -11.53 19.81
CA GLY A 157 -17.06 -11.22 19.17
C GLY A 157 -16.91 -10.42 17.89
N ILE A 158 -17.89 -10.59 17.00
CA ILE A 158 -18.10 -9.72 15.85
C ILE A 158 -19.17 -8.72 16.25
N LEU A 159 -18.89 -7.43 16.12
CA LEU A 159 -19.77 -6.32 16.45
C LEU A 159 -20.02 -5.51 15.18
N VAL A 160 -21.26 -5.12 14.97
CA VAL A 160 -21.67 -4.22 13.89
C VAL A 160 -22.33 -3.02 14.54
N GLY A 161 -21.90 -1.82 14.17
CA GLY A 161 -22.47 -0.57 14.66
C GLY A 161 -23.62 -0.07 13.79
N ARG A 162 -24.54 0.66 14.41
CA ARG A 162 -25.77 1.26 13.84
C ARG A 162 -26.55 0.41 12.80
N PRO A 163 -27.63 -0.30 13.21
CA PRO A 163 -27.99 -0.59 14.60
C PRO A 163 -26.94 -1.51 15.25
N GLU A 164 -26.66 -1.28 16.53
CA GLU A 164 -25.69 -2.09 17.25
C GLU A 164 -26.17 -3.54 17.33
N SER A 165 -25.32 -4.46 16.87
CA SER A 165 -25.58 -5.89 16.94
C SER A 165 -24.27 -6.64 17.14
N ALA A 166 -24.33 -7.78 17.83
CA ALA A 166 -23.13 -8.53 18.16
C ALA A 166 -23.36 -10.04 18.20
N ARG A 167 -22.32 -10.79 17.83
CA ARG A 167 -22.21 -12.24 18.05
C ARG A 167 -20.94 -12.50 18.83
N ILE A 168 -21.09 -12.97 20.06
CA ILE A 168 -19.99 -13.14 21.02
C ILE A 168 -19.90 -14.62 21.40
N ARG A 169 -18.67 -15.14 21.48
CA ARG A 169 -18.36 -16.48 21.99
C ARG A 169 -17.27 -16.41 23.06
N ASN A 170 -17.45 -17.16 24.14
CA ASN A 170 -16.47 -17.25 25.21
C ASN A 170 -15.24 -18.05 24.76
N LEU A 171 -14.06 -17.56 25.11
CA LEU A 171 -12.76 -18.09 24.73
C LEU A 171 -12.29 -19.25 25.64
N SER A 172 -13.23 -19.90 26.35
CA SER A 172 -12.93 -21.00 27.28
C SER A 172 -12.24 -22.19 26.60
N SER A 173 -12.56 -22.47 25.33
CA SER A 173 -11.93 -23.55 24.55
C SER A 173 -10.45 -23.32 24.23
N PHE A 174 -9.90 -22.14 24.49
CA PHE A 174 -8.47 -21.81 24.33
C PHE A 174 -7.74 -21.71 25.67
N GLY A 175 -8.21 -22.41 26.71
CA GLY A 175 -7.64 -22.36 28.06
C GLY A 175 -8.03 -21.09 28.85
N GLY A 176 -8.96 -20.29 28.33
CA GLY A 176 -9.66 -19.25 29.09
C GLY A 176 -8.83 -18.03 29.50
N HIS A 177 -7.55 -17.90 29.11
CA HIS A 177 -6.69 -16.78 29.49
C HIS A 177 -5.88 -16.18 28.33
N PHE A 178 -5.91 -14.86 28.20
CA PHE A 178 -4.91 -14.09 27.48
C PHE A 178 -3.63 -14.07 28.33
N ASN A 179 -2.85 -15.16 28.26
CA ASN A 179 -1.72 -15.39 29.18
C ASN A 179 -0.46 -14.57 28.85
N GLY A 180 -0.47 -13.71 27.82
CA GLY A 180 0.67 -12.87 27.45
C GLY A 180 1.87 -13.60 26.83
N GLU A 181 2.20 -14.78 27.35
CA GLU A 181 3.32 -15.64 26.96
C GLU A 181 3.14 -16.24 25.56
N LYS A 182 1.89 -16.41 25.13
CA LYS A 182 1.54 -17.02 23.85
C LYS A 182 0.99 -15.98 22.89
N ARG A 183 1.50 -15.99 21.65
CA ARG A 183 0.93 -15.24 20.54
C ARG A 183 -0.41 -15.87 20.12
N MET A 184 -1.40 -15.02 19.90
CA MET A 184 -2.67 -15.38 19.30
C MET A 184 -2.66 -14.97 17.83
N ASN A 185 -2.96 -15.90 16.94
CA ASN A 185 -3.16 -15.64 15.53
C ASN A 185 -4.66 -15.54 15.26
N CYS A 186 -5.07 -14.50 14.56
CA CYS A 186 -6.46 -14.26 14.17
C CYS A 186 -6.56 -14.10 12.66
N TRP A 187 -7.48 -14.85 12.06
CA TRP A 187 -7.92 -14.64 10.69
C TRP A 187 -9.35 -14.15 10.69
N ILE A 188 -9.62 -13.09 9.93
CA ILE A 188 -10.97 -12.59 9.67
C ILE A 188 -11.18 -12.67 8.16
N ASP A 189 -12.12 -13.51 7.75
CA ASP A 189 -12.49 -13.69 6.36
C ASP A 189 -13.89 -13.12 6.14
N TYR A 190 -14.05 -12.27 5.14
CA TYR A 190 -15.35 -11.85 4.64
C TYR A 190 -15.59 -12.44 3.27
N GLU A 191 -16.70 -13.16 3.14
CA GLU A 191 -17.16 -13.72 1.87
C GLU A 191 -18.36 -12.91 1.36
N ALA A 192 -18.17 -12.17 0.28
CA ALA A 192 -19.18 -11.27 -0.28
C ALA A 192 -20.42 -12.03 -0.80
N SER A 193 -20.22 -13.23 -1.36
CA SER A 193 -21.30 -14.06 -1.90
C SER A 193 -22.30 -14.52 -0.83
N SER A 194 -21.79 -14.89 0.35
CA SER A 194 -22.61 -15.32 1.50
C SER A 194 -22.85 -14.21 2.53
N LYS A 195 -22.29 -13.01 2.31
CA LYS A 195 -22.37 -11.85 3.21
C LYS A 195 -21.98 -12.23 4.64
N ARG A 196 -20.89 -12.99 4.78
CA ARG A 196 -20.51 -13.62 6.05
C ARG A 196 -19.11 -13.22 6.45
N VAL A 197 -18.97 -12.79 7.70
CA VAL A 197 -17.69 -12.61 8.38
C VAL A 197 -17.43 -13.85 9.23
N GLU A 198 -16.24 -14.41 9.12
CA GLU A 198 -15.77 -15.56 9.88
C GLU A 198 -14.48 -15.20 10.59
N VAL A 199 -14.42 -15.50 11.89
CA VAL A 199 -13.24 -15.29 12.72
C VAL A 199 -12.69 -16.64 13.14
N ARG A 200 -11.42 -16.89 12.82
CA ARG A 200 -10.67 -18.10 13.21
C ARG A 200 -9.50 -17.72 14.08
N LEU A 201 -9.21 -18.55 15.08
CA LEU A 201 -8.19 -18.27 16.09
C LEU A 201 -7.26 -19.47 16.23
N SER A 202 -5.97 -19.21 16.42
CA SER A 202 -5.01 -20.24 16.79
C SER A 202 -4.01 -19.72 17.82
N LEU A 203 -3.69 -20.55 18.80
CA LEU A 203 -2.64 -20.28 19.79
C LEU A 203 -1.30 -20.79 19.28
N SER A 204 -0.32 -19.89 19.16
CA SER A 204 1.11 -20.16 18.88
C SER A 204 1.42 -20.86 17.55
N THR A 205 0.60 -21.79 17.06
CA THR A 205 0.73 -22.38 15.73
C THR A 205 0.15 -21.41 14.70
N ALA A 206 0.90 -21.13 13.64
CA ALA A 206 0.43 -20.29 12.53
C ALA A 206 -0.48 -21.05 11.54
N VAL A 207 -1.13 -22.12 12.01
CA VAL A 207 -2.06 -22.94 11.21
C VAL A 207 -3.46 -22.38 11.37
N LYS A 208 -4.07 -21.99 10.24
CA LYS A 208 -5.44 -21.49 10.19
C LYS A 208 -6.42 -22.65 10.37
N PRO A 209 -7.27 -22.66 11.41
CA PRO A 209 -8.31 -23.68 11.57
C PRO A 209 -9.30 -23.72 10.41
N VAL A 210 -9.87 -24.89 10.14
CA VAL A 210 -10.93 -25.04 9.13
C VAL A 210 -12.21 -24.34 9.62
N ASP A 211 -12.67 -24.72 10.81
CA ASP A 211 -13.91 -24.20 11.37
C ASP A 211 -13.74 -22.79 11.98
N PRO A 212 -14.68 -21.87 11.72
CA PRO A 212 -14.68 -20.56 12.35
C PRO A 212 -14.97 -20.67 13.85
N PHE A 213 -14.26 -19.88 14.65
CA PHE A 213 -14.56 -19.73 16.07
C PHE A 213 -15.88 -18.98 16.28
N VAL A 214 -16.11 -17.91 15.52
CA VAL A 214 -17.37 -17.17 15.49
C VAL A 214 -17.64 -16.66 14.09
N SER A 215 -18.91 -16.61 13.68
CA SER A 215 -19.34 -16.11 12.39
C SER A 215 -20.56 -15.19 12.52
N TYR A 216 -20.68 -14.22 11.62
CA TYR A 216 -21.79 -13.27 11.59
C TYR A 216 -22.20 -12.93 10.16
N LEU A 217 -23.50 -12.80 9.92
CA LEU A 217 -24.03 -12.37 8.63
C LEU A 217 -24.13 -10.85 8.61
N VAL A 218 -23.39 -10.22 7.70
CA VAL A 218 -23.39 -8.77 7.49
C VAL A 218 -23.16 -8.45 6.02
N ASP A 219 -24.05 -7.64 5.46
CA ASP A 219 -23.94 -7.13 4.11
C ASP A 219 -23.11 -5.84 4.09
N LEU A 220 -21.80 -5.95 3.86
CA LEU A 220 -20.90 -4.80 3.84
C LEU A 220 -21.22 -3.84 2.67
N ALA A 221 -21.78 -4.36 1.57
CA ALA A 221 -22.18 -3.54 0.42
C ALA A 221 -23.41 -2.68 0.72
N LYS A 222 -24.31 -3.19 1.58
CA LYS A 222 -25.43 -2.43 2.13
C LYS A 222 -24.97 -1.44 3.20
N LEU A 223 -24.04 -1.86 4.07
CA LEU A 223 -23.53 -1.05 5.17
C LEU A 223 -22.72 0.15 4.68
N TRP A 224 -21.80 -0.03 3.72
CA TRP A 224 -20.95 1.06 3.21
C TRP A 224 -21.25 1.37 1.76
N LYS A 225 -22.13 2.37 1.55
CA LYS A 225 -22.63 2.67 0.21
C LYS A 225 -21.58 3.14 -0.78
N ASP A 226 -20.56 3.83 -0.29
CA ASP A 226 -19.46 4.35 -1.09
C ASP A 226 -18.40 3.28 -1.41
N GLY A 227 -18.51 2.09 -0.81
CA GLY A 227 -17.61 0.98 -1.05
C GLY A 227 -16.16 1.26 -0.68
N LYS A 228 -15.87 2.29 0.11
CA LYS A 228 -14.52 2.61 0.58
C LYS A 228 -14.47 2.53 2.09
N PHE A 229 -13.55 1.76 2.62
CA PHE A 229 -13.36 1.60 4.06
C PHE A 229 -11.88 1.63 4.44
N MET A 230 -11.61 1.93 5.70
CA MET A 230 -10.29 1.86 6.30
C MET A 230 -10.29 0.76 7.35
N VAL A 231 -9.10 0.24 7.63
CA VAL A 231 -8.90 -0.81 8.62
C VAL A 231 -7.84 -0.41 9.63
N GLY A 232 -8.01 -0.88 10.85
CA GLY A 232 -7.05 -0.65 11.92
C GLY A 232 -7.25 -1.63 13.07
N LEU A 233 -6.32 -1.58 14.02
CA LEU A 233 -6.49 -2.20 15.32
C LEU A 233 -6.50 -1.10 16.38
N ILE A 234 -7.45 -1.21 17.30
CA ILE A 234 -7.54 -0.35 18.48
C ILE A 234 -7.35 -1.20 19.72
N SER A 235 -6.77 -0.63 20.76
CA SER A 235 -6.55 -1.37 21.99
C SER A 235 -6.53 -0.49 23.23
N THR A 236 -7.06 -1.02 24.33
CA THR A 236 -6.95 -0.46 25.66
C THR A 236 -6.65 -1.56 26.67
N ASN A 237 -5.77 -1.30 27.64
CA ASN A 237 -5.40 -2.28 28.68
C ASN A 237 -6.27 -2.18 29.94
N GLY A 238 -7.34 -1.38 29.93
CA GLY A 238 -8.23 -1.23 31.07
C GLY A 238 -7.48 -0.72 32.30
N ASN A 239 -7.59 -1.39 33.44
CA ASN A 239 -6.82 -1.04 34.64
C ASN A 239 -5.45 -1.75 34.73
N SER A 240 -5.07 -2.53 33.71
CA SER A 240 -3.82 -3.28 33.71
C SER A 240 -2.64 -2.40 33.33
N SER A 241 -1.47 -2.65 33.91
CA SER A 241 -0.19 -2.08 33.48
C SER A 241 0.52 -2.92 32.42
N LYS A 242 -0.07 -4.05 31.99
CA LYS A 242 0.53 -4.93 31.00
C LYS A 242 0.24 -4.41 29.57
N PRO A 243 1.28 -4.17 28.76
CA PRO A 243 1.10 -3.69 27.39
C PRO A 243 0.60 -4.78 26.45
N HIS A 244 -0.10 -4.38 25.40
CA HIS A 244 -0.52 -5.23 24.29
C HIS A 244 0.42 -5.02 23.10
N TYR A 245 0.65 -6.08 22.32
CA TYR A 245 1.55 -6.01 21.17
C TYR A 245 0.92 -6.61 19.92
N LEU A 246 1.19 -5.98 18.78
CA LEU A 246 0.93 -6.49 17.44
C LEU A 246 2.26 -6.91 16.81
N HIS A 247 2.36 -8.20 16.44
CA HIS A 247 3.58 -8.81 15.92
C HIS A 247 3.60 -8.89 14.40
N SER A 248 2.43 -9.06 13.78
CA SER A 248 2.29 -9.09 12.33
C SER A 248 0.88 -8.69 11.92
N TRP A 249 0.73 -8.17 10.71
CA TRP A 249 -0.57 -7.82 10.15
C TRP A 249 -0.53 -7.87 8.63
N SER A 250 -1.50 -8.56 8.04
CA SER A 250 -1.68 -8.68 6.61
C SER A 250 -3.15 -8.55 6.24
N PHE A 251 -3.40 -8.04 5.05
CA PHE A 251 -4.73 -7.87 4.50
C PHE A 251 -4.68 -8.19 3.02
N ARG A 252 -5.71 -8.85 2.50
CA ARG A 252 -5.88 -9.12 1.09
C ARG A 252 -7.35 -9.08 0.72
N LEU A 253 -7.70 -8.12 -0.13
CA LEU A 253 -8.98 -8.12 -0.85
C LEU A 253 -8.87 -8.97 -2.11
N ARG A 254 -9.98 -9.55 -2.57
CA ARG A 254 -10.12 -10.20 -3.87
C ARG A 254 -11.50 -9.87 -4.41
N HIS A 255 -11.55 -9.35 -5.64
CA HIS A 255 -12.82 -9.18 -6.34
C HIS A 255 -13.18 -10.47 -7.09
N PRO A 256 -14.48 -10.75 -7.31
CA PRO A 256 -14.90 -11.84 -8.18
C PRO A 256 -14.23 -11.67 -9.55
N SER A 257 -13.60 -12.73 -10.06
CA SER A 257 -13.16 -12.70 -11.44
C SER A 257 -14.40 -12.74 -12.33
N MET A 258 -14.57 -11.79 -13.24
CA MET A 258 -15.48 -11.94 -14.38
C MET A 258 -14.92 -13.03 -15.31
N ARG A 259 -15.02 -14.30 -14.89
CA ARG A 259 -14.90 -15.39 -15.85
C ARG A 259 -16.22 -15.42 -16.59
N ILE A 260 -16.17 -15.10 -17.87
CA ILE A 260 -17.24 -15.32 -18.84
C ILE A 260 -17.44 -16.84 -18.93
N HIS A 261 -18.11 -17.41 -17.93
CA HIS A 261 -18.74 -18.70 -18.09
C HIS A 261 -20.13 -18.39 -18.63
N SER A 262 -20.39 -18.91 -19.83
CA SER A 262 -21.59 -18.73 -20.63
C SER A 262 -22.85 -18.89 -19.77
N GLN A 263 -23.39 -17.76 -19.32
CA GLN A 263 -24.77 -17.71 -18.85
C GLN A 263 -25.65 -18.08 -20.05
N PRO A 264 -26.55 -19.08 -19.92
CA PRO A 264 -27.51 -19.35 -20.97
C PRO A 264 -28.37 -18.09 -21.14
N LEU A 265 -28.41 -17.56 -22.36
CA LEU A 265 -29.25 -16.43 -22.71
C LEU A 265 -30.71 -16.83 -22.52
N ASP A 266 -31.43 -16.12 -21.65
CA ASP A 266 -32.89 -16.21 -21.54
C ASP A 266 -33.50 -15.63 -22.84
N PRO A 267 -34.20 -16.43 -23.66
CA PRO A 267 -34.81 -15.96 -24.91
C PRO A 267 -35.81 -14.81 -24.70
N ASN A 268 -36.39 -14.69 -23.50
CA ASN A 268 -37.37 -13.66 -23.19
C ASN A 268 -36.74 -12.31 -22.80
N ALA A 269 -35.44 -12.29 -22.46
CA ALA A 269 -34.68 -11.06 -22.22
C ALA A 269 -34.31 -10.33 -23.53
N VAL A 270 -34.24 -11.07 -24.65
CA VAL A 270 -33.90 -10.53 -25.99
C VAL A 270 -35.01 -9.63 -26.54
N SER A 271 -36.28 -9.95 -26.29
CA SER A 271 -37.39 -9.13 -26.82
C SER A 271 -37.54 -7.76 -26.14
N LYS A 272 -37.08 -7.66 -24.88
CA LYS A 272 -37.06 -6.39 -24.12
C LYS A 272 -35.84 -5.54 -24.47
N THR A 273 -34.69 -6.16 -24.75
CA THR A 273 -33.45 -5.47 -25.13
C THR A 273 -33.54 -4.85 -26.53
N VAL A 274 -34.22 -5.48 -27.49
CA VAL A 274 -34.43 -4.88 -28.83
C VAL A 274 -35.18 -3.54 -28.77
N LYS A 275 -36.08 -3.35 -27.78
CA LYS A 275 -36.82 -2.09 -27.59
C LYS A 275 -36.06 -1.03 -26.79
N GLU A 276 -35.05 -1.41 -26.00
CA GLU A 276 -34.21 -0.47 -25.25
C GLU A 276 -32.90 -0.11 -25.98
N GLU A 277 -32.39 -0.99 -26.85
CA GLU A 277 -31.16 -0.75 -27.63
C GLU A 277 -31.33 0.35 -28.69
N GLU A 278 -32.53 0.51 -29.27
CA GLU A 278 -32.79 1.60 -30.22
C GLU A 278 -32.72 3.00 -29.56
N LYS A 279 -32.82 3.07 -28.23
CA LYS A 279 -32.70 4.32 -27.45
C LYS A 279 -31.28 4.56 -26.90
N LYS A 280 -30.40 3.56 -26.93
CA LYS A 280 -29.05 3.60 -26.34
C LYS A 280 -27.90 3.68 -27.36
N THR A 281 -28.19 3.52 -28.65
CA THR A 281 -27.21 3.64 -29.75
C THR A 281 -26.54 5.01 -29.89
N VAL A 282 -26.90 6.01 -29.08
CA VAL A 282 -26.21 7.30 -29.03
C VAL A 282 -25.11 7.39 -27.94
N GLU A 283 -25.07 6.50 -26.93
CA GLU A 283 -24.09 6.63 -25.82
C GLU A 283 -22.95 5.60 -25.78
N GLU A 284 -23.02 4.49 -26.52
CA GLU A 284 -22.05 3.39 -26.40
C GLU A 284 -20.96 3.38 -27.49
N VAL A 285 -20.21 4.48 -27.63
CA VAL A 285 -18.93 4.51 -28.38
C VAL A 285 -17.70 4.52 -27.45
N LYS A 286 -17.90 4.60 -26.13
CA LYS A 286 -16.80 4.91 -25.18
C LYS A 286 -15.95 3.72 -24.69
N GLY A 287 -16.30 2.48 -25.03
CA GLY A 287 -15.61 1.27 -24.56
C GLY A 287 -14.45 0.78 -25.43
N LYS A 288 -14.57 0.87 -26.77
CA LYS A 288 -13.54 0.42 -27.72
C LYS A 288 -12.37 1.40 -27.86
N GLY A 289 -12.59 2.70 -27.58
CA GLY A 289 -11.58 3.73 -27.77
C GLY A 289 -10.36 3.58 -26.87
N LYS A 290 -10.51 3.13 -25.61
CA LYS A 290 -9.39 3.13 -24.65
C LYS A 290 -8.27 2.14 -24.98
N CYS A 291 -8.61 0.95 -25.49
CA CYS A 291 -7.59 -0.06 -25.84
C CYS A 291 -6.84 0.35 -27.12
N VAL A 292 -7.58 0.86 -28.11
CA VAL A 292 -7.02 1.38 -29.37
C VAL A 292 -6.10 2.59 -29.10
N TRP A 293 -6.53 3.52 -28.24
CA TRP A 293 -5.73 4.70 -27.90
C TRP A 293 -4.47 4.36 -27.08
N ARG A 294 -4.52 3.29 -26.28
CA ARG A 294 -3.37 2.78 -25.54
C ARG A 294 -2.32 2.13 -26.45
N MET A 295 -2.76 1.40 -27.48
CA MET A 295 -1.86 0.83 -28.50
C MET A 295 -1.26 1.93 -29.40
N LEU A 296 -2.07 2.91 -29.82
CA LEU A 296 -1.58 4.08 -30.55
C LEU A 296 -0.58 4.91 -29.74
N GLY A 297 -0.81 5.10 -28.44
CA GLY A 297 0.13 5.80 -27.55
C GLY A 297 1.48 5.11 -27.44
N ALA A 298 1.51 3.78 -27.35
CA ALA A 298 2.75 3.00 -27.31
C ALA A 298 3.54 3.07 -28.63
N LEU A 299 2.84 3.04 -29.78
CA LEU A 299 3.45 3.18 -31.10
C LEU A 299 4.10 4.55 -31.31
N VAL A 300 3.40 5.63 -30.95
CA VAL A 300 3.95 6.99 -31.06
C VAL A 300 5.17 7.16 -30.16
N MET A 301 5.13 6.60 -28.94
CA MET A 301 6.26 6.68 -28.01
C MET A 301 7.48 5.90 -28.50
N GLY A 302 7.27 4.73 -29.11
CA GLY A 302 8.35 3.95 -29.74
C GLY A 302 9.02 4.74 -30.87
N ALA A 303 8.24 5.40 -31.72
CA ALA A 303 8.76 6.22 -32.81
C ALA A 303 9.56 7.44 -32.33
N VAL A 304 9.06 8.14 -31.30
CA VAL A 304 9.74 9.31 -30.72
C VAL A 304 11.04 8.91 -30.01
N CYS A 305 11.02 7.81 -29.26
CA CYS A 305 12.21 7.31 -28.56
C CYS A 305 13.28 6.80 -29.56
N GLY A 306 12.86 6.08 -30.61
CA GLY A 306 13.76 5.59 -31.65
C GLY A 306 14.45 6.71 -32.44
N THR A 307 13.71 7.76 -32.81
CA THR A 307 14.28 8.92 -33.51
C THR A 307 15.25 9.72 -32.64
N LEU A 308 14.93 9.91 -31.35
CA LEU A 308 15.85 10.53 -30.39
C LEU A 308 17.14 9.72 -30.19
N GLY A 309 17.03 8.39 -30.08
CA GLY A 309 18.19 7.50 -29.95
C GLY A 309 19.11 7.56 -31.17
N ALA A 310 18.53 7.54 -32.38
CA ALA A 310 19.29 7.66 -33.62
C ALA A 310 20.01 9.02 -33.75
N MET A 311 19.32 10.12 -33.40
CA MET A 311 19.91 11.46 -33.41
C MET A 311 21.07 11.59 -32.40
N LEU A 312 20.94 10.98 -31.22
CA LEU A 312 21.99 10.97 -30.21
C LEU A 312 23.21 10.14 -30.67
N ALA A 313 22.96 8.99 -31.29
CA ALA A 313 24.02 8.16 -31.86
C ALA A 313 24.79 8.88 -32.99
N LEU A 314 24.08 9.58 -33.88
CA LEU A 314 24.69 10.39 -34.94
C LEU A 314 25.48 11.58 -34.38
N TYR A 315 24.97 12.24 -33.34
CA TYR A 315 25.68 13.32 -32.66
C TYR A 315 26.96 12.83 -31.96
N LEU A 316 26.90 11.68 -31.28
CA LEU A 316 28.08 11.06 -30.69
C LEU A 316 29.07 10.60 -31.77
N TRP A 317 28.58 10.10 -32.91
CA TRP A 317 29.41 9.72 -34.05
C TRP A 317 30.16 10.91 -34.65
N THR A 318 29.53 12.08 -34.80
CA THR A 318 30.19 13.28 -35.33
C THR A 318 31.20 13.87 -34.34
N VAL A 319 30.88 13.88 -33.04
CA VAL A 319 31.78 14.36 -31.98
C VAL A 319 32.99 13.42 -31.79
N CYS A 320 32.79 12.11 -31.84
CA CYS A 320 33.86 11.13 -31.71
C CYS A 320 34.64 10.90 -33.01
N GLY A 321 33.99 11.03 -34.17
CA GLY A 321 34.61 10.90 -35.50
C GLY A 321 35.54 12.06 -35.84
N ASN A 322 35.18 13.30 -35.50
CA ASN A 322 36.05 14.46 -35.73
C ASN A 322 37.31 14.48 -34.87
N ARG A 323 37.39 13.68 -33.79
CA ARG A 323 38.61 13.56 -32.98
C ARG A 323 39.70 12.67 -33.61
N ARG A 324 39.41 11.98 -34.72
CA ARG A 324 40.41 11.14 -35.42
C ARG A 324 41.12 11.82 -36.60
N SER A 325 40.79 13.08 -36.92
CA SER A 325 41.38 13.79 -38.09
C SER A 325 42.54 14.74 -37.77
N MET A 326 43.04 14.79 -36.54
CA MET A 326 44.32 15.46 -36.24
C MET A 326 45.46 14.44 -36.34
N ALA A 327 45.73 13.97 -37.57
CA ALA A 327 47.02 13.39 -37.91
C ALA A 327 47.99 14.56 -38.12
N VAL A 328 49.00 14.65 -37.25
CA VAL A 328 50.13 15.59 -37.38
C VAL A 328 50.85 15.28 -38.70
N VAL A 329 50.85 16.23 -39.63
CA VAL A 329 51.70 16.24 -40.82
C VAL A 329 52.90 17.13 -40.52
N PRO A 330 54.15 16.69 -40.75
CA PRO A 330 55.33 17.51 -40.54
C PRO A 330 55.50 18.49 -41.71
N GLU A 331 55.69 19.78 -41.41
CA GLU A 331 56.00 20.81 -42.40
C GLU A 331 57.50 21.10 -42.35
N GLU A 332 58.20 20.72 -43.42
CA GLU A 332 59.52 21.25 -43.76
C GLU A 332 59.37 22.60 -44.46
N CYS A 333 60.16 23.60 -44.05
CA CYS A 333 61.03 24.44 -44.89
C CYS A 333 61.37 25.77 -44.21
N ALA A 334 62.66 26.08 -44.09
CA ALA A 334 63.32 27.14 -44.88
C ALA A 334 64.63 27.59 -44.23
N ASN A 335 65.71 27.47 -45.00
CA ASN A 335 66.98 28.13 -44.80
C ASN A 335 66.84 29.64 -45.05
N GLU A 336 67.35 30.48 -44.15
CA GLU A 336 67.90 31.79 -44.55
C GLU A 336 69.10 32.16 -43.67
N LYS A 337 70.21 32.51 -44.32
CA LYS A 337 71.50 32.91 -43.74
C LYS A 337 71.48 34.39 -43.37
N SER A 338 72.15 34.76 -42.27
CA SER A 338 72.97 35.98 -42.23
C SER A 338 74.02 35.94 -41.08
N ASP A 339 75.27 35.99 -41.52
CA ASP A 339 76.46 36.68 -41.00
C ASP A 339 76.83 36.72 -39.50
N VAL A 340 77.82 35.88 -39.18
CA VAL A 340 79.15 36.18 -38.58
C VAL A 340 79.26 37.38 -37.63
N VAL A 341 79.60 37.09 -36.36
CA VAL A 341 80.73 37.74 -35.65
C VAL A 341 81.43 36.71 -34.75
N VAL A 342 82.70 36.45 -35.03
CA VAL A 342 83.64 35.78 -34.13
C VAL A 342 84.35 36.85 -33.29
N ARG A 343 84.38 36.70 -31.97
CA ARG A 343 85.50 37.15 -31.13
C ARG A 343 85.72 36.18 -29.97
N LYS A 344 86.89 35.57 -29.97
CA LYS A 344 87.55 34.96 -28.79
C LYS A 344 88.22 36.07 -27.99
N GLU A 345 88.17 35.96 -26.67
CA GLU A 345 89.26 36.41 -25.80
C GLU A 345 89.73 35.20 -24.98
N ASP A 346 90.93 34.72 -25.31
CA ASP A 346 91.83 34.03 -24.36
C ASP A 346 92.43 35.15 -23.45
N VAL A 347 92.89 34.99 -22.21
CA VAL A 347 93.94 34.14 -21.59
C VAL A 347 93.80 34.45 -20.07
N VAL A 348 94.04 33.57 -19.10
CA VAL A 348 95.35 33.34 -18.45
C VAL A 348 95.17 32.23 -17.41
N HIS A 349 96.01 31.21 -17.53
CA HIS A 349 96.34 30.26 -16.48
C HIS A 349 97.28 30.93 -15.47
N GLU A 350 97.04 30.73 -14.17
CA GLU A 350 98.13 30.75 -13.20
C GLU A 350 98.01 29.54 -12.26
N GLN A 351 99.13 28.84 -12.14
CA GLN A 351 99.33 27.64 -11.35
C GLN A 351 100.50 27.94 -10.40
N GLY A 352 100.40 27.50 -9.15
CA GLY A 352 101.52 27.45 -8.19
C GLY A 352 101.24 28.25 -6.91
N ASN A 353 101.67 27.84 -5.72
CA ASN A 353 102.73 26.89 -5.41
C ASN A 353 102.71 26.52 -3.91
N LYS A 354 103.27 25.34 -3.61
CA LYS A 354 103.82 24.82 -2.33
C LYS A 354 102.89 24.44 -1.17
#